data_AF-W2FUX6-F1
#
_entry.id   AF-W2FUX6-F1
#
_cell.length_a   1.000
_cell.length_b   1.000
_cell.length_c   1.000
_cell.angle_alpha   90.00
_cell.angle_beta   90.00
_cell.angle_gamma   90.00
#
_symmetry.space_group_name_H-M   'P 1'
#
loop_
_entity.id
_entity.type
_entity.pdbx_description
1 polymer ?
#
loop_
_entity_poly.entity_id
_entity_poly.type
_entity_poly.pdbx_seq_one_letter_code
_entity_poly.pdbx_strand_id
1 'polypeptide(L)'
;NPEQVQENLYRRISELQWRSLADTSRNVYLGTWRHWCAFCARAGKSPWLNSHDAYDQSIRLTKFAVDSWQTNADSTPRGFETIRAKIRRIGWCHQLGVGFIPRLLPQHELVLQGMRRLSPPRQERSPVSQEMLKHIFRATDLSSAQHRVICGAAVLGFFFCLR
;
A
#
# COMPACT_ATOMS: atom_id res chain seq x y z
N ASN A 1 -33.80 12.30 23.27
CA ASN A 1 -33.31 13.56 22.70
C ASN A 1 -32.82 13.28 21.27
N PRO A 2 -33.50 13.78 20.22
CA PRO A 2 -33.16 13.49 18.82
C PRO A 2 -31.74 13.92 18.42
N GLU A 3 -31.20 14.99 19.01
CA GLU A 3 -29.82 15.44 18.74
C GLU A 3 -28.77 14.42 19.20
N GLN A 4 -28.96 13.83 20.39
CA GLN A 4 -28.08 12.78 20.92
C GLN A 4 -28.12 11.49 20.09
N VAL A 5 -29.25 11.18 19.47
CA VAL A 5 -29.36 10.01 18.57
C VAL A 5 -28.56 10.25 17.29
N GLN A 6 -28.70 11.45 16.71
CA GLN A 6 -27.99 11.83 15.50
C GLN A 6 -26.46 11.86 15.70
N GLU A 7 -26.00 12.44 16.81
CA GLU A 7 -24.58 12.45 17.16
C GLU A 7 -24.01 11.02 17.33
N ASN A 8 -24.76 10.13 17.96
CA ASN A 8 -24.37 8.72 18.10
C ASN A 8 -24.27 7.99 16.76
N LEU A 9 -25.15 8.30 15.80
CA LEU A 9 -25.11 7.73 14.45
C LEU A 9 -23.87 8.20 13.68
N TYR A 10 -23.57 9.50 13.69
CA TYR A 10 -22.38 10.02 13.03
C TYR A 10 -21.10 9.41 13.59
N ARG A 11 -21.00 9.28 14.92
CA ARG A 11 -19.86 8.61 15.56
C ARG A 11 -19.69 7.18 15.06
N ARG A 12 -20.78 6.39 15.03
CA ARG A 12 -20.73 5.00 14.53
C ARG A 12 -20.33 4.92 13.06
N ILE A 13 -20.84 5.82 12.22
CA ILE A 13 -20.47 5.89 10.80
C ILE A 13 -18.96 6.14 10.68
N SER A 14 -18.43 7.12 11.41
CA SER A 14 -16.99 7.40 11.40
C SER A 14 -16.17 6.21 11.89
N GLU A 15 -16.57 5.55 12.97
CA GLU A 15 -15.89 4.35 13.47
C GLU A 15 -15.85 3.23 12.42
N LEU A 16 -16.95 3.00 11.71
CA LEU A 16 -17.03 2.00 10.65
C LEU A 16 -16.16 2.37 9.44
N GLN A 17 -16.13 3.65 9.06
CA GLN A 17 -15.25 4.13 7.99
C GLN A 17 -13.77 3.94 8.34
N TRP A 18 -13.36 4.21 9.58
CA TRP A 18 -12.00 3.95 10.05
C TRP A 18 -11.63 2.47 10.08
N ARG A 19 -12.61 1.61 10.36
CA ARG A 19 -12.48 0.14 10.38
C ARG A 19 -12.66 -0.52 9.01
N SER A 20 -12.84 0.26 7.93
CA SER A 20 -12.91 -0.29 6.56
C SER A 20 -11.61 -0.97 6.12
N LEU A 21 -10.51 -0.77 6.86
CA LEU A 21 -9.21 -1.42 6.66
C LEU A 21 -8.83 -2.23 7.90
N ALA A 22 -8.21 -3.40 7.66
CA ALA A 22 -7.49 -4.13 8.69
C ALA A 22 -6.40 -3.25 9.32
N ASP A 23 -6.10 -3.46 10.61
CA ASP A 23 -5.20 -2.57 11.37
C ASP A 23 -3.79 -2.51 10.77
N THR A 24 -3.26 -3.65 10.30
CA THR A 24 -1.98 -3.71 9.58
C THR A 24 -1.98 -2.87 8.29
N SER A 25 -3.09 -2.91 7.54
CA SER A 25 -3.27 -2.08 6.36
C SER A 25 -3.38 -0.59 6.72
N ARG A 26 -4.08 -0.25 7.81
CA ARG A 26 -4.21 1.14 8.28
C ARG A 26 -2.85 1.77 8.56
N ASN A 27 -1.94 1.06 9.21
CA ASN A 27 -0.57 1.55 9.47
C ASN A 27 0.18 1.91 8.19
N VAL A 28 0.06 1.08 7.15
CA VAL A 28 0.70 1.32 5.85
C VAL A 28 0.08 2.53 5.13
N TYR A 29 -1.24 2.72 5.25
CA TYR A 29 -1.95 3.87 4.69
C TYR A 29 -1.54 5.17 5.39
N LEU A 30 -1.54 5.18 6.73
CA LEU A 30 -1.12 6.32 7.53
C LEU A 30 0.36 6.66 7.33
N GLY A 31 1.23 5.66 7.19
CA GLY A 31 2.63 5.88 6.82
C GLY A 31 2.78 6.58 5.45
N THR A 32 1.96 6.17 4.47
CA THR A 32 1.91 6.82 3.15
C THR A 32 1.37 8.25 3.27
N TRP A 33 0.34 8.48 4.09
CA TRP A 33 -0.23 9.80 4.33
C TRP A 33 0.78 10.76 4.95
N ARG A 34 1.56 10.31 5.95
CA ARG A 34 2.64 11.12 6.54
C ARG A 34 3.67 11.53 5.49
N HIS A 35 4.04 10.63 4.59
CA HIS A 35 4.97 10.93 3.50
C HIS A 35 4.38 11.98 2.53
N TRP A 36 3.10 11.85 2.19
CA TRP A 36 2.38 12.85 1.39
C TRP A 36 2.33 14.22 2.07
N CYS A 37 2.03 14.26 3.37
CA CYS A 37 2.04 15.49 4.16
C CYS A 37 3.42 16.16 4.15
N ALA A 38 4.49 15.38 4.37
CA ALA A 38 5.85 15.89 4.31
C ALA A 38 6.19 16.45 2.91
N PHE A 39 5.82 15.75 1.84
CA PHE A 39 5.99 16.24 0.47
C PHE A 39 5.25 17.58 0.23
N CYS A 40 4.01 17.69 0.68
CA CYS A 40 3.22 18.91 0.54
C CYS A 40 3.80 20.07 1.37
N ALA A 41 4.26 19.78 2.59
CA ALA A 41 4.91 20.74 3.47
C ALA A 41 6.21 21.30 2.85
N ARG A 42 7.03 20.46 2.20
CA ARG A 42 8.23 20.93 1.46
C ARG A 42 7.89 21.93 0.35
N ALA A 43 6.70 21.83 -0.24
CA ALA A 43 6.21 22.73 -1.27
C ALA A 43 5.37 23.91 -0.72
N GLY A 44 5.22 24.04 0.61
CA GLY A 44 4.37 25.06 1.23
C GLY A 44 2.88 24.92 0.90
N LYS A 45 2.41 23.71 0.56
CA LYS A 45 1.01 23.44 0.17
C LYS A 45 0.28 22.63 1.24
N SER A 46 -1.03 22.87 1.37
CA SER A 46 -1.90 22.03 2.21
C SER A 46 -1.95 20.60 1.69
N PRO A 47 -1.85 19.56 2.53
CA PRO A 47 -1.96 18.17 2.09
C PRO A 47 -3.36 17.81 1.57
N TRP A 48 -4.40 18.55 1.95
CA TRP A 48 -5.76 18.34 1.45
C TRP A 48 -5.92 19.01 0.09
N LEU A 49 -6.27 18.23 -0.93
CA LEU A 49 -6.54 18.72 -2.27
C LEU A 49 -7.93 19.37 -2.35
N ASN A 50 -8.09 20.37 -3.22
CA ASN A 50 -9.40 21.00 -3.47
C ASN A 50 -10.22 20.14 -4.43
N SER A 51 -11.44 19.76 -4.06
CA SER A 51 -12.34 18.93 -4.86
C SER A 51 -12.72 19.55 -6.22
N HIS A 52 -12.66 20.87 -6.34
CA HIS A 52 -13.07 21.62 -7.54
C HIS A 52 -11.93 21.88 -8.52
N ASP A 53 -10.68 21.59 -8.14
CA ASP A 53 -9.51 21.78 -9.00
C ASP A 53 -8.90 20.44 -9.41
N ALA A 54 -9.47 19.85 -10.47
CA ALA A 54 -9.01 18.58 -10.99
C ALA A 54 -7.57 18.64 -11.53
N TYR A 55 -7.12 19.81 -12.01
CA TYR A 55 -5.77 19.97 -12.52
C TYR A 55 -4.75 19.99 -11.37
N ASP A 56 -4.98 20.77 -10.32
CA ASP A 56 -4.11 20.81 -9.12
C ASP A 56 -4.03 19.44 -8.44
N GLN A 57 -5.19 18.77 -8.28
CA GLN A 57 -5.25 17.38 -7.79
C GLN A 57 -4.28 16.48 -8.56
N SER A 58 -4.45 16.48 -9.88
CA SER A 58 -3.77 15.58 -10.78
C SER A 58 -2.26 15.88 -10.86
N ILE A 59 -1.86 17.15 -11.02
CA ILE A 59 -0.45 17.51 -11.14
C ILE A 59 0.32 17.27 -9.84
N ARG A 60 -0.29 17.50 -8.68
CA ARG A 60 0.36 17.28 -7.38
C ARG A 60 0.54 15.80 -7.07
N LEU A 61 -0.45 14.97 -7.36
CA LEU A 61 -0.31 13.52 -7.27
C LEU A 61 0.81 13.01 -8.18
N THR A 62 0.91 13.54 -9.40
CA THR A 62 1.97 13.17 -10.35
C THR A 62 3.35 13.61 -9.88
N LYS A 63 3.49 14.85 -9.39
CA LYS A 63 4.76 15.32 -8.80
C LYS A 63 5.20 14.46 -7.63
N PHE A 64 4.27 14.09 -6.74
CA PHE A 64 4.55 13.17 -5.65
C PHE A 64 4.94 11.77 -6.15
N ALA A 65 4.29 11.28 -7.21
CA ALA A 65 4.62 9.99 -7.81
C ALA A 65 6.06 9.98 -8.32
N VAL A 66 6.49 11.05 -9.02
CA VAL A 66 7.85 11.21 -9.54
C VAL A 66 8.87 11.32 -8.40
N ASP A 67 8.62 12.19 -7.41
CA ASP A 67 9.46 12.34 -6.21
C ASP A 67 9.63 11.00 -5.47
N SER A 68 8.53 10.27 -5.27
CA SER A 68 8.52 8.95 -4.63
C SER A 68 9.19 7.84 -5.43
N TRP A 69 9.31 8.01 -6.74
CA TRP A 69 9.93 7.05 -7.65
C TRP A 69 11.45 7.26 -7.72
N GLN A 70 11.90 8.52 -7.65
CA GLN A 70 13.30 8.94 -7.79
C GLN A 70 14.11 9.02 -6.49
N THR A 71 13.49 9.00 -5.31
CA THR A 71 14.17 9.27 -4.00
C THR A 71 15.27 8.26 -3.59
N ASN A 72 15.65 7.38 -4.51
CA ASN A 72 16.61 6.30 -4.35
C ASN A 72 17.71 6.46 -5.42
N ALA A 73 18.51 7.54 -5.35
CA ALA A 73 19.56 7.80 -6.34
C ALA A 73 20.58 6.63 -6.47
N ASP A 74 20.78 5.87 -5.40
CA ASP A 74 21.69 4.71 -5.33
C ASP A 74 20.99 3.34 -5.33
N SER A 75 19.66 3.28 -5.54
CA SER A 75 18.94 1.99 -5.58
C SER A 75 17.93 1.92 -6.72
N THR A 76 17.65 0.71 -7.19
CA THR A 76 16.69 0.44 -8.26
C THR A 76 15.39 1.22 -8.01
N PRO A 77 14.86 1.95 -9.01
CA PRO A 77 13.63 2.73 -8.84
C PRO A 77 12.52 1.86 -8.25
N ARG A 78 11.70 2.44 -7.36
CA ARG A 78 10.60 1.69 -6.76
C ARG A 78 9.68 1.16 -7.88
N GLY A 79 9.27 -0.09 -7.78
CA GLY A 79 8.37 -0.68 -8.78
C GLY A 79 7.05 0.09 -8.89
N PHE A 80 6.54 0.22 -10.11
CA PHE A 80 5.29 0.90 -10.46
C PHE A 80 4.11 0.61 -9.51
N GLU A 81 3.91 -0.66 -9.12
CA GLU A 81 2.82 -1.05 -8.22
C GLU A 81 2.93 -0.39 -6.84
N THR A 82 4.15 -0.10 -6.37
CA THR A 82 4.37 0.63 -5.12
C THR A 82 3.89 2.07 -5.24
N ILE A 83 4.20 2.74 -6.36
CA ILE A 83 3.78 4.12 -6.62
C ILE A 83 2.26 4.19 -6.78
N ARG A 84 1.68 3.27 -7.57
CA ARG A 84 0.23 3.14 -7.74
C ARG A 84 -0.48 2.89 -6.40
N ALA A 85 0.06 2.02 -5.55
CA ALA A 85 -0.47 1.77 -4.22
C ALA A 85 -0.41 3.03 -3.35
N LYS A 86 0.69 3.80 -3.39
CA LYS A 86 0.79 5.05 -2.64
C LYS A 86 -0.31 6.05 -3.04
N ILE A 87 -0.54 6.24 -4.34
CA ILE A 87 -1.59 7.14 -4.85
C ILE A 87 -2.98 6.69 -4.36
N ARG A 88 -3.28 5.39 -4.42
CA ARG A 88 -4.56 4.85 -3.92
C ARG A 88 -4.75 5.09 -2.43
N ARG A 89 -3.69 4.95 -1.63
CA ARG A 89 -3.74 5.21 -0.17
C ARG A 89 -4.01 6.67 0.13
N ILE A 90 -3.39 7.59 -0.62
CA ILE A 90 -3.69 9.03 -0.54
C ILE A 90 -5.15 9.29 -0.90
N GLY A 91 -5.66 8.64 -1.95
CA GLY A 91 -7.06 8.72 -2.35
C GLY A 91 -8.02 8.28 -1.24
N TRP A 92 -7.73 7.16 -0.57
CA TRP A 92 -8.51 6.69 0.58
C TRP A 92 -8.46 7.67 1.76
N CYS A 93 -7.31 8.26 2.06
CA CYS A 93 -7.20 9.26 3.13
C CYS A 93 -8.04 10.51 2.82
N HIS A 94 -8.09 10.95 1.56
CA HIS A 94 -8.98 12.03 1.13
C HIS A 94 -10.45 11.63 1.22
N GLN A 95 -10.79 10.42 0.82
CA GLN A 95 -12.17 9.94 0.91
C GLN A 95 -12.67 9.94 2.35
N LEU A 96 -11.81 9.52 3.29
CA LEU A 96 -12.13 9.49 4.71
C LEU A 96 -12.15 10.90 5.34
N GLY A 97 -11.20 11.76 4.99
CA GLY A 97 -11.04 13.07 5.64
C GLY A 97 -11.90 14.19 5.06
N VAL A 98 -12.09 14.20 3.73
CA VAL A 98 -12.76 15.29 2.99
C VAL A 98 -13.84 14.80 2.02
N GLY A 99 -14.16 13.50 2.03
CA GLY A 99 -15.33 12.96 1.35
C GLY A 99 -15.20 12.73 -0.16
N PHE A 100 -13.99 12.82 -0.73
CA PHE A 100 -13.78 12.56 -2.16
C PHE A 100 -12.44 11.87 -2.46
N ILE A 101 -12.34 11.24 -3.63
CA ILE A 101 -11.09 10.61 -4.11
C ILE A 101 -10.48 11.51 -5.19
N PRO A 102 -9.32 12.13 -4.95
CA PRO A 102 -8.55 12.83 -5.97
C PRO A 102 -8.24 11.95 -7.18
N ARG A 103 -8.35 12.50 -8.39
CA ARG A 103 -8.15 11.77 -9.64
C ARG A 103 -6.95 12.28 -10.43
N LEU A 104 -6.33 11.37 -11.17
CA LEU A 104 -5.39 11.73 -12.22
C LEU A 104 -6.18 12.07 -13.49
N LEU A 105 -5.73 13.11 -14.18
CA LEU A 105 -6.17 13.48 -15.51
C LEU A 105 -5.43 12.58 -16.53
N PRO A 106 -6.03 12.27 -17.69
CA PRO A 106 -5.46 11.35 -18.67
C PRO A 106 -4.01 11.68 -19.06
N GLN A 107 -3.71 12.96 -19.29
CA GLN A 107 -2.36 13.42 -19.64
C GLN A 107 -1.31 13.12 -18.56
N HIS A 108 -1.72 13.12 -17.28
CA HIS A 108 -0.84 12.84 -16.16
C HIS A 108 -0.74 11.33 -15.87
N GLU A 109 -1.72 10.52 -16.28
CA GLU A 109 -1.62 9.07 -16.25
C GLU A 109 -0.51 8.54 -17.17
N LEU A 110 -0.17 9.27 -18.24
CA LEU A 110 0.96 8.92 -19.12
C LEU A 110 2.28 8.81 -18.35
N VAL A 111 2.46 9.60 -17.27
CA VAL A 111 3.64 9.51 -16.40
C VAL A 111 3.69 8.16 -15.70
N LEU A 112 2.55 7.71 -15.18
CA LEU A 112 2.42 6.39 -14.54
C LEU A 112 2.66 5.25 -15.55
N GLN A 113 2.21 5.42 -16.79
CA GLN A 113 2.52 4.47 -17.87
C GLN A 113 4.01 4.42 -18.18
N GLY A 114 4.70 5.56 -18.20
CA GLY A 114 6.16 5.63 -18.32
C GLY A 114 6.86 4.91 -17.18
N MET A 115 6.47 5.17 -15.93
CA MET A 115 7.00 4.46 -14.76
C MET A 115 6.78 2.95 -14.85
N ARG A 116 5.63 2.51 -15.37
CA ARG A 116 5.33 1.09 -15.57
C ARG A 116 6.28 0.43 -16.56
N ARG A 117 6.62 1.12 -17.66
CA ARG A 117 7.56 0.61 -18.68
C ARG A 117 9.00 0.59 -18.18
N LEU A 118 9.38 1.55 -17.35
CA LEU A 118 10.74 1.68 -16.80
C LEU A 118 10.97 0.87 -15.52
N SER A 119 9.90 0.43 -14.86
CA SER A 119 10.02 -0.45 -13.70
C SER A 119 10.51 -1.83 -14.15
N PRO A 120 11.45 -2.45 -13.42
CA PRO A 120 11.84 -3.81 -13.73
C PRO A 120 10.60 -4.73 -13.66
N PRO A 121 10.54 -5.78 -14.50
CA PRO A 121 9.50 -6.78 -14.38
C PRO A 121 9.48 -7.31 -12.95
N ARG A 122 8.29 -7.66 -12.46
CA ARG A 122 8.14 -8.24 -11.13
C ARG A 122 9.05 -9.47 -11.07
N GLN A 123 10.10 -9.41 -10.25
CA GLN A 123 10.79 -10.63 -9.86
C GLN A 123 9.79 -11.44 -9.06
N GLU A 124 9.19 -12.42 -9.70
CA GLU A 124 8.49 -13.47 -8.98
C GLU A 124 9.51 -14.10 -8.03
N ARG A 125 9.12 -14.23 -6.76
CA ARG A 125 9.92 -15.02 -5.84
C ARG A 125 9.97 -16.41 -6.45
N SER A 126 11.18 -16.94 -6.62
CA SER A 126 11.34 -18.30 -7.14
C SER A 126 10.46 -19.24 -6.31
N PRO A 127 9.76 -20.18 -6.95
CA PRO A 127 8.97 -21.16 -6.22
C PRO A 127 9.87 -21.84 -5.19
N VAL A 128 9.32 -22.13 -4.01
CA VAL A 128 10.03 -22.98 -3.04
C VAL A 128 10.36 -24.27 -3.78
N SER A 129 11.63 -24.66 -3.78
CA SER A 129 12.07 -25.86 -4.49
C SER A 129 12.01 -27.08 -3.58
N GLN A 130 12.00 -28.28 -4.17
CA GLN A 130 12.13 -29.52 -3.41
C GLN A 130 13.44 -29.57 -2.61
N GLU A 131 14.52 -28.96 -3.11
CA GLU A 131 15.80 -28.89 -2.40
C GLU A 131 15.70 -28.03 -1.14
N MET A 132 14.95 -26.93 -1.18
CA MET A 132 14.68 -26.13 0.03
C MET A 132 13.93 -26.95 1.09
N LEU A 133 12.95 -27.76 0.69
CA LEU A 133 12.26 -28.67 1.62
C LEU A 133 13.20 -29.70 2.23
N LYS A 134 14.08 -30.31 1.42
CA LYS A 134 15.10 -31.26 1.90
C LYS A 134 16.05 -30.60 2.89
N HIS A 135 16.46 -29.36 2.65
CA HIS A 135 17.28 -28.58 3.59
C HIS A 135 16.55 -28.33 4.91
N ILE A 136 15.28 -27.92 4.87
CA ILE A 136 14.46 -27.74 6.08
C ILE A 136 14.41 -29.05 6.87
N PHE A 137 14.06 -30.16 6.20
CA PHE A 137 13.95 -31.48 6.83
C PHE A 137 15.26 -31.96 7.47
N ARG A 138 16.40 -31.76 6.81
CA ARG A 138 17.72 -32.11 7.36
C ARG A 138 18.12 -31.24 8.55
N ALA A 139 17.64 -30.00 8.61
CA ALA A 139 17.92 -29.07 9.70
C ALA A 139 16.97 -29.25 10.90
N THR A 140 15.97 -30.13 10.82
CA THR A 140 14.99 -30.34 11.88
C THR A 140 15.19 -31.68 12.58
N ASP A 141 15.24 -31.65 13.91
CA ASP A 141 15.19 -32.87 14.73
C ASP A 141 13.73 -33.36 14.87
N LEU A 142 13.41 -34.50 14.26
CA LEU A 142 12.07 -35.10 14.31
C LEU A 142 11.68 -35.65 15.68
N SER A 143 12.61 -35.74 16.62
CA SER A 143 12.32 -36.11 18.01
C SER A 143 11.57 -34.97 18.73
N SER A 144 11.80 -33.71 18.32
CA SER A 144 11.11 -32.54 18.83
C SER A 144 9.72 -32.37 18.19
N ALA A 145 8.69 -32.26 19.03
CA ALA A 145 7.32 -32.02 18.57
C ALA A 145 7.17 -30.70 17.79
N GLN A 146 7.87 -29.64 18.22
CA GLN A 146 7.85 -28.34 17.54
C GLN A 146 8.43 -28.44 16.12
N HIS A 147 9.53 -29.16 15.98
CA HIS A 147 10.19 -29.38 14.69
C HIS A 147 9.31 -30.20 13.72
N ARG A 148 8.62 -31.23 14.22
CA ARG A 148 7.64 -31.99 13.41
C ARG A 148 6.53 -31.10 12.87
N VAL A 149 6.02 -30.16 13.67
CA VAL A 149 4.99 -29.20 13.22
C VAL A 149 5.53 -28.29 12.12
N ILE A 150 6.77 -27.80 12.26
CA ILE A 150 7.41 -26.96 11.23
C ILE A 150 7.60 -27.73 9.92
N CYS A 151 8.10 -28.98 9.97
CA CYS A 151 8.22 -29.82 8.78
C CYS A 151 6.86 -30.06 8.11
N GLY A 152 5.85 -30.44 8.89
CA GLY A 152 4.50 -30.69 8.38
C GLY A 152 3.91 -29.45 7.72
N ALA A 153 4.03 -28.28 8.36
CA ALA A 153 3.57 -27.02 7.81
C ALA A 153 4.32 -26.62 6.53
N ALA A 154 5.63 -26.86 6.45
CA ALA A 154 6.43 -26.59 5.25
C ALA A 154 6.00 -27.47 4.07
N VAL A 155 5.76 -28.77 4.31
CA VAL A 155 5.26 -29.71 3.30
C VAL A 155 3.86 -29.34 2.84
N LEU A 156 2.94 -29.07 3.79
CA LEU A 156 1.58 -28.62 3.46
C LEU A 156 1.60 -27.31 2.68
N GLY A 157 2.43 -26.35 3.10
CA GLY A 157 2.61 -25.08 2.41
C GLY A 157 3.08 -25.27 0.96
N PHE A 158 4.06 -26.14 0.74
CA PHE A 158 4.59 -26.44 -0.59
C PHE A 158 3.57 -27.07 -1.53
N PHE A 159 2.81 -28.07 -1.07
CA PHE A 159 1.85 -28.77 -1.93
C PHE A 159 0.51 -28.04 -2.09
N PHE A 160 0.09 -27.23 -1.11
CA PHE A 160 -1.28 -26.71 -1.06
C PHE A 160 -1.40 -25.18 -0.97
N CYS A 161 -0.36 -24.44 -0.54
CA CYS A 161 -0.48 -22.99 -0.29
C CYS A 161 0.38 -22.11 -1.21
N LEU A 162 1.34 -22.68 -1.94
CA LEU A 162 2.16 -21.98 -2.92
C LEU A 162 1.54 -22.17 -4.32
N ARG A 163 0.61 -21.27 -4.67
CA ARG A 163 0.06 -21.15 -6.03
C ARG A 163 0.30 -19.74 -6.56
#